data_AF-D4H4I2-F1
#
_entry.id   AF-D4H4I2-F1
#
_cell.length_a   1.000
_cell.length_b   1.000
_cell.length_c   1.000
_cell.angle_alpha   90.00
_cell.angle_beta   90.00
_cell.angle_gamma   90.00
#
_symmetry.space_group_name_H-M   'P 1'
#
loop_
_entity.id
_entity.type
_entity.pdbx_description
1 polymer ?
#
loop_
_entity_poly.entity_id
_entity_poly.type
_entity_poly.pdbx_seq_one_letter_code
_entity_poly.pdbx_strand_id
1 'polypeptide(L)'
;MENIDTALILSFFLIVILKSIDVTLDTIRLIFVSKGLKKVAPFMGILSSAVNISALGIVFYNGSISPVNIFAYASGFGLGSYIGLIIEERISLGFCMVRVITQERDGLALVKYLRRLKLGVTYVDAKGRQGTNVHIVLTIIRKRKLKKVLRAVTRCNPKAFYSVEDIRSVQQVI
;
A
#
# COMPACT_ATOMS: atom_id res chain seq x y z
N MET A 1 35.32 30.87 -10.47
CA MET A 1 33.91 30.90 -10.01
C MET A 1 33.08 29.79 -10.63
N GLU A 2 33.19 29.51 -11.95
CA GLU A 2 32.44 28.44 -12.64
C GLU A 2 32.50 27.02 -12.01
N ASN A 3 33.65 26.60 -11.47
CA ASN A 3 33.80 25.26 -10.88
C ASN A 3 33.07 25.06 -9.54
N ILE A 4 32.77 26.15 -8.82
CA ILE A 4 32.11 26.07 -7.50
C ILE A 4 30.59 25.97 -7.68
N ASP A 5 30.03 26.75 -8.62
CA ASP A 5 28.59 26.73 -8.90
C ASP A 5 28.15 25.40 -9.51
N THR A 6 28.95 24.84 -10.43
CA THR A 6 28.69 23.51 -11.01
C THR A 6 28.74 22.39 -9.97
N ALA A 7 29.69 22.44 -9.03
CA ALA A 7 29.78 21.47 -7.93
C ALA A 7 28.58 21.56 -6.96
N LEU A 8 28.10 22.78 -6.68
CA LEU A 8 26.91 23.00 -5.85
C LEU A 8 25.64 22.47 -6.51
N ILE A 9 25.45 22.74 -7.81
CA ILE A 9 24.30 22.24 -8.59
C ILE A 9 24.32 20.71 -8.66
N LEU A 10 25.48 20.11 -8.92
CA LEU A 10 25.62 18.66 -8.95
C LEU A 10 25.29 18.03 -7.59
N SER A 11 25.81 18.60 -6.50
CA SER A 11 25.52 18.14 -5.14
C SER A 11 24.04 18.23 -4.81
N PHE A 12 23.38 19.32 -5.23
CA PHE A 12 21.94 19.51 -5.07
C PHE A 12 21.13 18.36 -5.67
N PHE A 13 21.33 18.08 -6.97
CA PHE A 13 20.59 17.01 -7.64
C PHE A 13 20.88 15.63 -7.04
N LEU A 14 22.14 15.37 -6.67
CA LEU A 14 22.52 14.10 -6.07
C LEU A 14 21.86 13.89 -4.70
N ILE A 15 21.81 14.92 -3.86
CA ILE A 15 21.10 14.88 -2.57
C ILE A 15 19.61 14.62 -2.78
N VAL A 16 18.96 15.32 -3.71
CA VAL A 16 17.53 15.13 -4.01
C VAL A 16 17.24 13.70 -4.43
N ILE A 17 18.04 13.14 -5.36
CA ILE A 17 17.86 11.78 -5.87
C ILE A 17 18.07 10.76 -4.76
N LEU A 18 19.20 10.83 -4.04
CA LEU A 18 19.50 9.88 -2.97
C LEU A 18 18.47 9.95 -1.85
N LYS A 19 18.05 11.15 -1.44
CA LYS A 19 17.06 11.28 -0.38
C LYS A 19 15.68 10.81 -0.81
N SER A 20 15.32 11.02 -2.08
CA SER A 20 14.08 10.48 -2.65
C SER A 20 14.08 8.96 -2.66
N ILE A 21 15.20 8.33 -3.06
CA ILE A 21 15.36 6.87 -3.02
C ILE A 21 15.26 6.35 -1.58
N ASP A 22 15.98 6.98 -0.64
CA ASP A 22 15.96 6.60 0.78
C ASP A 22 14.53 6.57 1.34
N VAL A 23 13.80 7.69 1.21
CA VAL A 23 12.44 7.80 1.74
C VAL A 23 11.47 6.83 1.06
N THR A 24 11.67 6.58 -0.23
CA THR A 24 10.88 5.58 -0.97
C THR A 24 11.14 4.17 -0.42
N LEU A 25 12.41 3.80 -0.20
CA LEU A 25 12.79 2.50 0.37
C LEU A 25 12.24 2.32 1.78
N ASP A 26 12.28 3.38 2.58
CA ASP A 26 11.73 3.39 3.94
C ASP A 26 10.21 3.21 3.97
N THR A 27 9.51 3.85 3.03
CA THR A 27 8.07 3.65 2.83
C THR A 27 7.77 2.19 2.46
N ILE A 28 8.52 1.62 1.52
CA ILE A 28 8.37 0.20 1.14
C ILE A 28 8.66 -0.74 2.32
N ARG A 29 9.68 -0.43 3.13
CA ARG A 29 9.98 -1.17 4.35
C ARG A 29 8.78 -1.15 5.32
N LEU A 30 8.19 0.02 5.56
CA LEU A 30 7.02 0.15 6.43
C LEU A 30 5.84 -0.69 5.93
N ILE A 31 5.60 -0.72 4.62
CA ILE A 31 4.58 -1.58 4.01
C ILE A 31 4.89 -3.06 4.30
N PHE A 32 6.13 -3.50 4.11
CA PHE A 32 6.49 -4.90 4.39
C PHE A 32 6.37 -5.26 5.87
N VAL A 33 6.68 -4.33 6.79
CA VAL A 33 6.47 -4.52 8.24
C VAL A 33 4.98 -4.63 8.57
N SER A 34 4.14 -3.74 8.04
CA SER A 34 2.70 -3.77 8.28
C SER A 34 2.06 -5.07 7.77
N LYS A 35 2.58 -5.62 6.66
CA LYS A 35 2.18 -6.90 6.08
C LYS A 35 2.86 -8.13 6.71
N GLY A 36 3.72 -7.95 7.72
CA GLY A 36 4.34 -9.06 8.46
C GLY A 36 5.43 -9.82 7.68
N LEU A 37 6.01 -9.23 6.64
CA LEU A 37 7.09 -9.82 5.84
C LEU A 37 8.44 -9.71 6.56
N LYS A 38 8.63 -10.57 7.57
CA LYS A 38 9.77 -10.52 8.52
C LYS A 38 11.16 -10.63 7.89
N LYS A 39 11.30 -11.26 6.71
CA LYS A 39 12.62 -11.45 6.04
C LYS A 39 13.01 -10.27 5.15
N VAL A 40 12.04 -9.62 4.50
CA VAL A 40 12.31 -8.58 3.50
C VAL A 40 12.47 -7.21 4.16
N ALA A 41 11.74 -6.95 5.24
CA ALA A 41 11.80 -5.66 5.94
C ALA A 41 13.20 -5.30 6.48
N PRO A 42 13.96 -6.19 7.14
CA PRO A 42 15.31 -5.86 7.61
C PRO A 42 16.29 -5.54 6.48
N PHE A 43 16.23 -6.30 5.38
CA PHE A 43 17.09 -6.08 4.21
C PHE A 43 16.86 -4.70 3.58
N MET A 44 15.60 -4.29 3.44
CA MET A 44 15.24 -2.95 2.97
C MET A 44 15.77 -1.85 3.89
N GLY A 45 15.74 -2.07 5.22
CA GLY A 45 16.27 -1.12 6.20
C GLY A 45 17.79 -0.93 6.10
N ILE A 46 18.54 -2.00 5.82
CA ILE A 46 19.98 -1.92 5.58
C ILE A 46 20.27 -1.08 4.34
N LEU A 47 19.53 -1.31 3.25
CA LEU A 47 19.71 -0.56 2.01
C LEU A 47 19.37 0.92 2.17
N SER A 48 18.23 1.25 2.78
CA SER A 48 17.83 2.64 3.06
C SER A 48 18.86 3.33 3.96
N SER A 49 19.33 2.68 5.02
CA SER A 49 20.35 3.26 5.92
C SER A 49 21.64 3.59 5.18
N ALA A 50 22.09 2.75 4.25
CA ALA A 50 23.28 3.00 3.43
C ALA A 50 23.09 4.21 2.48
N VAL A 51 21.92 4.32 1.85
CA VAL A 51 21.58 5.46 0.99
C VAL A 51 21.51 6.75 1.81
N ASN A 52 20.89 6.71 2.99
CA ASN A 52 20.77 7.87 3.86
C ASN A 52 22.14 8.39 4.33
N ILE A 53 23.04 7.49 4.77
CA ILE A 53 24.41 7.88 5.14
C ILE A 53 25.15 8.47 3.94
N SER A 54 24.97 7.91 2.74
CA SER A 54 25.57 8.45 1.51
C SER A 54 25.07 9.86 1.19
N ALA A 55 23.76 10.10 1.33
CA ALA A 55 23.16 11.42 1.14
C ALA A 55 23.71 12.43 2.16
N LEU A 56 23.76 12.06 3.44
CA LEU A 56 24.33 12.89 4.50
C LEU A 56 25.81 13.20 4.23
N GLY A 57 26.59 12.23 3.76
CA GLY A 57 27.99 12.43 3.39
C GLY A 57 28.17 13.56 2.37
N ILE A 58 27.28 13.64 1.37
CA ILE A 58 27.30 14.71 0.36
C ILE A 58 26.87 16.06 0.96
N VAL A 59 25.90 16.08 1.87
CA VAL A 59 25.49 17.32 2.57
C VAL A 59 26.68 17.94 3.31
N PHE A 60 27.53 17.12 3.93
CA PHE A 60 28.68 17.57 4.72
C PHE A 60 29.99 17.69 3.91
N TYR A 61 30.05 17.21 2.67
CA TYR A 61 31.31 17.09 1.90
C TYR A 61 32.07 18.41 1.75
N ASN A 62 31.36 19.53 1.54
CA ASN A 62 31.99 20.86 1.39
C ASN A 62 32.31 21.55 2.73
N GLY A 63 32.28 20.83 3.86
CA GLY A 63 32.67 21.35 5.18
C GLY A 63 31.67 22.32 5.82
N SER A 64 30.61 22.74 5.11
CA SER A 64 29.55 23.63 5.61
C SER A 64 28.17 23.18 5.12
N ILE A 65 27.16 23.27 5.98
CA ILE A 65 25.76 23.06 5.59
C ILE A 65 25.27 24.34 4.91
N SER A 66 25.06 24.29 3.59
CA SER A 66 24.47 25.41 2.85
C SER A 66 22.93 25.36 2.94
N PRO A 67 22.23 26.52 2.90
CA PRO A 67 20.77 26.54 2.77
C PRO A 67 20.26 25.78 1.54
N VAL A 68 21.04 25.76 0.47
CA VAL A 68 20.75 25.02 -0.77
C VAL A 68 20.73 23.51 -0.53
N ASN A 69 21.69 22.97 0.23
CA ASN A 69 21.74 21.54 0.56
C ASN A 69 20.58 21.13 1.48
N ILE A 70 20.18 22.00 2.41
CA ILE A 70 19.00 21.79 3.26
C ILE A 70 17.74 21.71 2.38
N PHE A 71 17.59 22.66 1.46
CA PHE A 71 16.45 22.67 0.54
C PHE A 71 16.44 21.45 -0.38
N ALA A 72 17.61 21.02 -0.86
CA ALA A 72 17.77 19.79 -1.64
C ALA A 72 17.28 18.56 -0.85
N TYR A 73 17.71 18.44 0.40
CA TYR A 73 17.36 17.34 1.28
C TYR A 73 15.86 17.30 1.59
N ALA A 74 15.26 18.45 1.93
CA ALA A 74 13.83 18.58 2.16
C ALA A 74 13.01 18.26 0.89
N SER A 75 13.46 18.75 -0.27
CA SER A 75 12.81 18.48 -1.56
C SER A 75 12.85 16.99 -1.92
N GLY A 76 14.02 16.35 -1.73
CA GLY A 76 14.17 14.91 -1.91
C GLY A 76 13.26 14.11 -1.00
N PHE A 77 13.09 14.53 0.27
CA PHE A 77 12.15 13.90 1.20
C PHE A 77 10.71 13.97 0.70
N GLY A 78 10.27 15.16 0.26
CA GLY A 78 8.92 15.36 -0.27
C GLY A 78 8.64 14.50 -1.52
N LEU A 79 9.58 14.49 -2.47
CA LEU A 79 9.48 13.68 -3.69
C LEU A 79 9.47 12.18 -3.39
N GLY A 80 10.38 11.72 -2.52
CA GLY A 80 10.43 10.31 -2.12
C GLY A 80 9.15 9.86 -1.41
N SER A 81 8.55 10.72 -0.58
CA SER A 81 7.27 10.43 0.07
C SER A 81 6.13 10.28 -0.93
N TYR A 82 6.07 11.17 -1.93
CA TYR A 82 5.07 11.10 -2.99
C TYR A 82 5.22 9.83 -3.85
N ILE A 83 6.46 9.49 -4.24
CA ILE A 83 6.75 8.25 -4.96
C ILE A 83 6.41 7.03 -4.11
N GLY A 84 6.76 7.05 -2.82
CA GLY A 84 6.43 6.01 -1.85
C GLY A 84 4.92 5.75 -1.78
N LEU A 85 4.10 6.80 -1.75
CA LEU A 85 2.64 6.69 -1.75
C LEU A 85 2.11 6.03 -3.04
N ILE A 86 2.61 6.44 -4.21
CA ILE A 86 2.22 5.82 -5.49
C ILE A 86 2.58 4.32 -5.51
N ILE A 87 3.75 3.98 -4.98
CA ILE A 87 4.20 2.59 -4.89
C ILE A 87 3.32 1.81 -3.92
N GLU A 88 2.97 2.38 -2.77
CA GLU A 88 2.06 1.78 -1.81
C GLU A 88 0.73 1.37 -2.44
N GLU A 89 0.12 2.29 -3.19
CA GLU A 89 -1.14 2.04 -3.91
C GLU A 89 -1.01 0.91 -4.93
N ARG A 90 0.12 0.82 -5.63
CA ARG A 90 0.35 -0.20 -6.66
C ARG A 90 0.68 -1.58 -6.11
N ILE A 91 1.38 -1.65 -4.98
CA ILE A 91 1.95 -2.90 -4.47
C ILE A 91 0.85 -3.95 -4.19
N SER A 92 -0.40 -3.58 -3.89
CA SER A 92 -1.56 -4.50 -3.81
C SER A 92 -1.27 -5.80 -3.04
N LEU A 93 -0.38 -5.74 -2.04
CA LEU A 93 0.10 -6.90 -1.31
C LEU A 93 -0.83 -7.23 -0.14
N GLY A 94 -0.92 -8.52 0.15
CA GLY A 94 -1.69 -9.06 1.25
C GLY A 94 -3.13 -9.44 0.90
N PHE A 95 -3.95 -9.52 1.95
CA PHE A 95 -5.33 -9.96 1.88
C PHE A 95 -6.27 -8.84 2.31
N CYS A 96 -7.49 -8.88 1.78
CA CYS A 96 -8.59 -8.07 2.27
C CYS A 96 -9.83 -8.94 2.45
N MET A 97 -10.69 -8.52 3.39
CA MET A 97 -12.04 -9.03 3.53
C MET A 97 -12.96 -8.12 2.72
N VAL A 98 -13.77 -8.71 1.86
CA VAL A 98 -14.92 -8.03 1.27
C VAL A 98 -16.15 -8.50 2.02
N ARG A 99 -16.84 -7.56 2.67
CA ARG A 99 -18.13 -7.79 3.33
C ARG A 99 -19.21 -7.15 2.46
N VAL A 100 -20.16 -7.94 2.02
CA VAL A 100 -21.30 -7.47 1.22
C VAL A 100 -22.56 -7.71 2.03
N ILE A 101 -23.36 -6.67 2.20
CA ILE A 101 -24.69 -6.73 2.82
C ILE A 101 -25.72 -6.54 1.71
N THR A 102 -26.57 -7.54 1.51
CA THR A 102 -27.54 -7.54 0.41
C THR A 102 -28.84 -8.23 0.80
N GLN A 103 -29.87 -8.06 -0.02
CA GLN A 103 -31.17 -8.71 0.18
C GLN A 103 -31.10 -10.21 -0.10
N GLU A 104 -32.11 -10.93 0.37
CA GLU A 104 -32.08 -12.39 0.45
C GLU A 104 -31.81 -13.08 -0.89
N ARG A 105 -32.54 -12.66 -1.94
CA ARG A 105 -32.42 -13.22 -3.29
C ARG A 105 -31.05 -13.00 -3.92
N ASP A 106 -30.43 -11.85 -3.68
CA ASP A 106 -29.16 -11.46 -4.32
C ASP A 106 -27.95 -12.13 -3.65
N GLY A 107 -28.04 -12.39 -2.34
CA GLY A 107 -26.96 -13.00 -1.56
C GLY A 107 -26.58 -14.39 -2.06
N LEU A 108 -27.58 -15.24 -2.33
CA LEU A 108 -27.37 -16.61 -2.81
C LEU A 108 -26.70 -16.64 -4.20
N ALA A 109 -27.11 -15.75 -5.11
CA ALA A 109 -26.51 -15.65 -6.44
C ALA A 109 -25.03 -15.25 -6.36
N LEU A 110 -24.71 -14.27 -5.50
CA LEU A 110 -23.34 -13.84 -5.25
C LEU A 110 -22.48 -14.96 -4.65
N VAL A 111 -22.99 -15.67 -3.64
CA VAL A 111 -22.29 -16.82 -3.03
C VAL A 111 -21.97 -17.89 -4.06
N LYS A 112 -22.95 -18.28 -4.89
CA LYS A 112 -22.77 -19.29 -5.93
C LYS A 112 -21.71 -18.86 -6.96
N TYR A 113 -21.72 -17.59 -7.34
CA TYR A 113 -20.72 -17.04 -8.26
C TYR A 113 -19.31 -17.03 -7.66
N LEU A 114 -19.16 -16.56 -6.42
CA LEU A 114 -17.87 -16.50 -5.73
C LEU A 114 -17.29 -17.90 -5.45
N ARG A 115 -18.14 -18.89 -5.08
CA ARG A 115 -17.73 -20.29 -4.92
C ARG A 115 -17.23 -20.91 -6.23
N ARG A 116 -17.87 -20.60 -7.37
CA ARG A 116 -17.37 -21.02 -8.71
C ARG A 116 -15.99 -20.46 -9.02
N LEU A 117 -15.62 -19.32 -8.46
CA LEU A 117 -14.28 -18.74 -8.57
C LEU A 117 -13.25 -19.37 -7.60
N LYS A 118 -13.61 -20.46 -6.90
CA LYS A 118 -12.80 -21.12 -5.86
C LYS A 118 -12.37 -20.13 -4.77
N LEU A 119 -13.26 -19.20 -4.41
CA LEU A 119 -13.05 -18.28 -3.29
C LEU A 119 -13.73 -18.83 -2.04
N GLY A 120 -13.08 -18.65 -0.89
CA GLY A 120 -13.70 -18.91 0.41
C GLY A 120 -14.80 -17.88 0.65
N VAL A 121 -16.00 -18.35 0.94
CA VAL A 121 -17.18 -17.50 1.16
C VAL A 121 -17.91 -18.00 2.38
N THR A 122 -18.08 -17.11 3.36
CA THR A 122 -18.95 -17.31 4.51
C THR A 122 -20.23 -16.52 4.27
N TYR A 123 -21.35 -17.14 4.62
CA TYR A 123 -22.67 -16.57 4.45
C TYR A 123 -23.36 -16.57 5.81
N VAL A 124 -23.95 -15.44 6.17
CA VAL A 124 -24.60 -15.22 7.47
C VAL A 124 -25.96 -14.58 7.25
N ASP A 125 -26.99 -15.15 7.84
CA ASP A 125 -28.32 -14.57 7.92
C ASP A 125 -28.34 -13.45 8.97
N ALA A 126 -28.83 -12.28 8.60
CA ALA A 126 -28.83 -11.09 9.45
C ALA A 126 -30.12 -10.28 9.29
N LYS A 127 -30.33 -9.32 10.19
CA LYS A 127 -31.43 -8.36 10.10
C LYS A 127 -30.90 -6.96 9.85
N GLY A 128 -31.43 -6.31 8.81
CA GLY A 128 -31.15 -4.94 8.43
C GLY A 128 -32.01 -3.94 9.19
N ARG A 129 -32.06 -2.71 8.66
CA ARG A 129 -32.91 -1.65 9.22
C ARG A 129 -34.37 -2.12 9.24
N GLN A 130 -35.07 -1.81 10.34
CA GLN A 130 -36.48 -2.18 10.57
C GLN A 130 -36.76 -3.70 10.54
N GLY A 131 -35.75 -4.54 10.82
CA GLY A 131 -35.96 -5.99 10.96
C GLY A 131 -36.09 -6.74 9.64
N THR A 132 -35.79 -6.11 8.51
CA THR A 132 -35.74 -6.75 7.19
C THR A 132 -34.66 -7.83 7.13
N ASN A 133 -34.97 -8.98 6.54
CA ASN A 133 -33.99 -10.04 6.35
C ASN A 133 -32.94 -9.63 5.30
N VAL A 134 -31.67 -9.75 5.66
CA VAL A 134 -30.53 -9.47 4.78
C VAL A 134 -29.50 -10.57 4.94
N HIS A 135 -28.63 -10.72 3.95
CA HIS A 135 -27.48 -11.61 4.05
C HIS A 135 -26.18 -10.82 4.08
N ILE A 136 -25.27 -11.30 4.91
CA ILE A 136 -23.91 -10.84 4.97
C ILE A 136 -23.04 -11.90 4.30
N VAL A 137 -22.45 -11.53 3.16
CA VAL A 137 -21.50 -12.35 2.42
C VAL A 137 -20.10 -11.86 2.74
N LEU A 138 -19.29 -12.73 3.34
CA LEU A 138 -17.90 -12.44 3.71
C LEU A 138 -16.98 -13.27 2.81
N THR A 139 -16.01 -12.62 2.18
CA THR A 139 -14.95 -13.34 1.44
C THR A 139 -13.59 -12.74 1.71
N ILE A 140 -12.62 -13.60 2.02
CA ILE A 140 -11.23 -13.21 2.20
C ILE A 140 -10.49 -13.50 0.90
N ILE A 141 -9.91 -12.47 0.31
CA ILE A 141 -9.25 -12.55 -1.01
C ILE A 141 -7.89 -11.86 -0.98
N ARG A 142 -7.01 -12.22 -1.92
CA ARG A 142 -5.84 -11.40 -2.20
C ARG A 142 -6.28 -10.08 -2.83
N LYS A 143 -5.70 -8.95 -2.43
CA LYS A 143 -6.07 -7.60 -2.95
C LYS A 143 -6.07 -7.51 -4.47
N ARG A 144 -5.15 -8.19 -5.16
CA ARG A 144 -5.13 -8.29 -6.63
C ARG A 144 -6.43 -8.83 -7.26
N LYS A 145 -7.23 -9.61 -6.52
CA LYS A 145 -8.54 -10.13 -6.96
C LYS A 145 -9.71 -9.18 -6.63
N LEU A 146 -9.48 -8.10 -5.87
CA LEU A 146 -10.52 -7.18 -5.40
C LEU A 146 -11.35 -6.60 -6.54
N LYS A 147 -10.70 -6.03 -7.57
CA LYS A 147 -11.41 -5.49 -8.75
C LYS A 147 -12.30 -6.52 -9.47
N LYS A 148 -11.94 -7.81 -9.42
CA LYS A 148 -12.76 -8.89 -10.01
C LYS A 148 -13.96 -9.20 -9.13
N VAL A 149 -13.77 -9.24 -7.81
CA VAL A 149 -14.85 -9.48 -6.83
C VAL A 149 -15.82 -8.30 -6.80
N LEU A 150 -15.36 -7.06 -6.76
CA LEU A 150 -16.24 -5.88 -6.78
C LEU A 150 -17.10 -5.84 -8.05
N ARG A 151 -16.53 -6.14 -9.22
CA ARG A 151 -17.31 -6.26 -10.46
C ARG A 151 -18.39 -7.34 -10.38
N ALA A 152 -18.11 -8.45 -9.70
CA ALA A 152 -19.10 -9.51 -9.49
C ALA A 152 -20.23 -9.03 -8.57
N VAL A 153 -19.88 -8.35 -7.47
CA VAL A 153 -20.85 -7.76 -6.54
C VAL A 153 -21.76 -6.77 -7.25
N THR A 154 -21.21 -5.81 -7.99
CA THR A 154 -21.98 -4.82 -8.74
C THR A 154 -22.85 -5.44 -9.83
N ARG A 155 -22.39 -6.52 -10.49
CA ARG A 155 -23.19 -7.22 -11.50
C ARG A 155 -24.36 -7.99 -10.89
N CYS A 156 -24.19 -8.57 -9.71
CA CYS A 156 -25.27 -9.27 -9.00
C CYS A 156 -26.29 -8.27 -8.44
N ASN A 157 -25.81 -7.20 -7.79
CA ASN A 157 -26.66 -6.14 -7.27
C ASN A 157 -25.93 -4.79 -7.37
N PRO A 158 -26.36 -3.90 -8.29
CA PRO A 158 -25.77 -2.57 -8.47
C PRO A 158 -25.90 -1.66 -7.24
N LYS A 159 -26.88 -1.93 -6.37
CA LYS A 159 -27.15 -1.20 -5.12
C LYS A 159 -26.58 -1.92 -3.89
N ALA A 160 -25.71 -2.92 -4.08
CA ALA A 160 -25.13 -3.66 -2.97
C ALA A 160 -24.28 -2.76 -2.07
N PHE A 161 -24.53 -2.85 -0.76
CA PHE A 161 -23.70 -2.20 0.24
C PHE A 161 -22.51 -3.10 0.57
N TYR A 162 -21.28 -2.62 0.43
CA TYR A 162 -20.10 -3.42 0.74
C TYR A 162 -19.01 -2.60 1.44
N SER A 163 -18.19 -3.28 2.25
CA SER A 163 -16.96 -2.75 2.83
C SER A 163 -15.76 -3.63 2.48
N VAL A 164 -14.59 -3.00 2.44
CA VAL A 164 -13.30 -3.69 2.22
C VAL A 164 -12.41 -3.43 3.43
N GLU A 165 -12.05 -4.48 4.14
CA GLU A 165 -11.20 -4.42 5.34
C GLU A 165 -9.84 -5.06 5.05
N ASP A 166 -8.75 -4.42 5.47
CA ASP A 166 -7.39 -4.96 5.29
C ASP A 166 -7.10 -6.06 6.31
N ILE A 167 -6.61 -7.21 5.84
CA ILE A 167 -6.27 -8.35 6.70
C ILE A 167 -4.75 -8.50 6.77
N ARG A 168 -4.23 -8.52 8.00
CA ARG A 168 -2.80 -8.66 8.27
C ARG A 168 -2.26 -10.06 7.97
N SER A 169 -3.02 -11.10 8.32
CA SER A 169 -2.63 -12.49 8.12
C SER A 169 -3.85 -13.38 7.92
N VAL A 170 -3.72 -14.38 7.06
CA VAL A 170 -4.74 -15.42 6.87
C VAL A 170 -4.07 -16.76 7.13
N GLN A 171 -4.60 -17.51 8.09
CA GLN A 171 -4.24 -18.91 8.28
C GLN A 171 -5.37 -19.75 7.72
N GLN A 172 -5.08 -20.53 6.68
CA GLN A 172 -6.06 -21.42 6.09
C GLN A 172 -6.09 -22.69 6.94
N VAL A 173 -7.23 -22.95 7.60
CA VAL A 173 -7.51 -24.26 8.16
C VAL A 173 -7.94 -25.11 6.97
N ILE A 174 -7.07 -26.03 6.55
CA ILE A 174 -7.38 -27.05 5.54
C ILE A 174 -8.27 -28.10 6.23
#